data_AF-A0A9E4XH16-F1
#
_entry.id   AF-A0A9E4XH16-F1
#
_cell.length_a   1.000
_cell.length_b   1.000
_cell.length_c   1.000
_cell.angle_alpha   90.00
_cell.angle_beta   90.00
_cell.angle_gamma   90.00
#
_symmetry.space_group_name_H-M   'P 1'
#
loop_
_entity.id
_entity.type
_entity.pdbx_description
1 polymer ?
#
loop_
_entity_poly.entity_id
_entity_poly.type
_entity_poly.pdbx_seq_one_letter_code
_entity_poly.pdbx_strand_id
1 'polypeptide(L)' 'MSNSPKKRPVQLIVEDGQPSAAILDIEDYREMLERLEDLDDIEALQEMRKKPLEFKGLDEFLEEYSPGV' A
#
# COMPACT_ATOMS: atom_id res chain seq x y z
N MET A 1 -21.86 3.76 -4.39
CA MET A 1 -21.68 2.82 -5.52
C MET A 1 -20.38 3.21 -6.20
N SER A 2 -19.27 2.55 -5.87
CA SER A 2 -17.96 2.85 -6.47
C SER A 2 -17.99 2.46 -7.94
N ASN A 3 -17.98 3.45 -8.83
CA ASN A 3 -17.84 3.25 -10.26
C ASN A 3 -16.36 3.02 -10.56
N SER A 4 -15.82 1.86 -10.16
CA SER A 4 -14.47 1.50 -10.55
C SER A 4 -14.46 1.31 -12.08
N PRO A 5 -13.60 2.02 -12.83
CA PRO A 5 -13.50 1.82 -14.26
C PRO A 5 -13.20 0.34 -14.53
N LYS A 6 -13.83 -0.24 -15.56
CA LYS A 6 -13.57 -1.62 -15.98
C LYS A 6 -12.05 -1.81 -16.10
N LYS A 7 -11.45 -2.67 -15.27
CA LYS A 7 -10.03 -3.00 -15.35
C LYS A 7 -9.71 -3.42 -16.78
N ARG A 8 -8.71 -2.78 -17.38
CA ARG A 8 -8.24 -3.15 -18.71
C ARG A 8 -7.58 -4.53 -18.60
N PRO A 9 -7.74 -5.40 -19.60
CA PRO A 9 -7.03 -6.67 -19.58
C PRO A 9 -5.52 -6.42 -19.63
N VAL A 10 -4.77 -7.14 -18.80
CA VAL A 10 -3.31 -7.16 -18.84
C VAL A 10 -2.86 -7.69 -20.20
N GLN A 11 -1.96 -6.98 -20.85
CA GLN A 11 -1.35 -7.42 -22.10
C GLN A 11 0.02 -8.00 -21.81
N LEU A 12 0.36 -9.13 -22.42
CA LEU A 12 1.67 -9.76 -22.30
C LEU A 12 2.50 -9.51 -23.55
N ILE A 13 3.77 -9.15 -23.36
CA ILE A 13 4.79 -9.13 -24.39
C ILE A 13 5.48 -10.50 -24.36
N VAL A 14 5.57 -11.14 -25.53
CA VAL A 14 6.12 -12.49 -25.68
C VAL A 14 7.32 -12.43 -26.61
N GLU A 15 8.47 -12.90 -26.14
CA GLU A 15 9.74 -12.98 -26.87
C GLU A 15 10.20 -14.45 -26.88
N ASP A 16 10.61 -14.97 -28.05
CA ASP A 16 11.00 -16.37 -28.25
C ASP A 16 9.96 -17.40 -27.74
N GLY A 17 8.68 -17.04 -27.83
CA GLY A 17 7.57 -17.87 -27.36
C GLY A 17 7.39 -17.89 -25.84
N GLN A 18 8.13 -17.06 -25.09
CA GLN A 18 8.02 -16.92 -23.63
C GLN A 18 7.55 -15.50 -23.24
N PRO A 19 6.64 -15.33 -22.27
CA PRO A 19 6.29 -14.00 -21.75
C PRO A 19 7.51 -13.32 -21.13
N SER A 20 7.86 -12.14 -21.61
CA SER A 20 9.00 -11.36 -21.10
C SER A 20 8.59 -10.09 -20.36
N ALA A 21 7.41 -9.54 -20.65
CA ALA A 21 6.88 -8.37 -19.95
C ALA A 21 5.35 -8.32 -19.95
N ALA A 22 4.78 -7.44 -19.12
CA ALA A 22 3.36 -7.16 -19.06
C ALA A 22 3.11 -5.66 -19.13
N ILE A 23 2.06 -5.26 -19.85
CA ILE A 23 1.56 -3.89 -19.89
C ILE A 23 0.29 -3.85 -19.03
N LEU A 24 0.33 -3.01 -18.01
CA LEU A 24 -0.73 -2.80 -17.03
C LEU A 24 -1.28 -1.38 -17.17
N ASP A 25 -2.52 -1.18 -16.72
CA ASP A 25 -2.97 0.18 -16.45
C ASP A 25 -2.14 0.76 -15.29
N ILE A 26 -1.77 2.03 -15.37
CA ILE A 26 -0.87 2.64 -14.40
C ILE A 26 -1.50 2.67 -13.00
N GLU A 27 -2.82 2.82 -12.91
CA GLU A 27 -3.50 2.82 -11.61
C GLU A 27 -3.56 1.41 -11.02
N ASP A 28 -3.69 0.37 -11.86
CA ASP A 28 -3.60 -1.03 -11.40
C ASP A 28 -2.19 -1.33 -10.86
N TYR A 29 -1.14 -0.84 -11.52
CA TYR A 29 0.23 -1.00 -11.04
C TYR A 29 0.47 -0.29 -9.70
N ARG A 30 -0.05 0.93 -9.52
CA ARG A 30 0.03 1.68 -8.25
C ARG A 30 -0.72 0.97 -7.13
N GLU A 31 -1.95 0.52 -7.39
CA GLU A 31 -2.73 -0.26 -6.44
C GLU A 31 -1.98 -1.54 -6.01
N MET A 32 -1.28 -2.19 -6.93
CA MET A 32 -0.46 -3.36 -6.60
C MET A 32 0.71 -3.01 -5.68
N LEU A 33 1.36 -1.86 -5.87
CA LEU A 33 2.43 -1.40 -4.98
C LEU A 33 1.91 -1.03 -3.58
N GLU A 34 0.80 -0.29 -3.51
CA GLU A 34 0.15 0.06 -2.22
C GLU A 34 -0.21 -1.20 -1.43
N ARG A 35 -0.77 -2.23 -2.10
CA ARG A 35 -1.10 -3.50 -1.45
C ARG A 35 0.12 -4.29 -0.97
N LEU A 36 1.28 -4.12 -1.61
CA LEU A 36 2.52 -4.74 -1.13
C LEU A 36 3.00 -4.04 0.14
N GLU A 37 2.94 -2.72 0.19
CA GLU A 37 3.25 -1.93 1.39
C GLU A 37 2.28 -2.22 2.55
N ASP A 38 0.98 -2.36 2.26
CA ASP A 38 -0.03 -2.74 3.25
C ASP A 38 0.30 -4.05 3.96
N LEU A 39 0.96 -5.01 3.28
CA LEU A 39 1.37 -6.27 3.91
C LEU A 39 2.46 -6.06 4.96
N ASP A 40 3.44 -5.21 4.66
CA ASP A 40 4.53 -4.87 5.58
C ASP A 40 3.98 -4.08 6.79
N ASP A 41 3.05 -3.15 6.55
CA ASP A 41 2.35 -2.42 7.61
C ASP A 41 1.55 -3.34 8.53
N ILE A 42 0.85 -4.34 7.96
CA ILE A 42 0.13 -5.34 8.75
C ILE A 42 1.09 -6.14 9.61
N GLU A 43 2.24 -6.56 9.08
CA GLU A 43 3.27 -7.27 9.85
C GLU A 43 3.78 -6.41 11.01
N ALA A 44 4.10 -5.14 10.75
CA ALA A 44 4.51 -4.20 11.79
C ALA A 44 3.46 -4.06 12.90
N LEU A 45 2.18 -3.91 12.54
CA LEU A 45 1.08 -3.86 13.50
C LEU A 45 0.95 -5.16 14.31
N GLN A 46 1.16 -6.32 13.69
CA GLN A 46 1.15 -7.60 14.40
C GLN A 46 2.30 -7.70 15.41
N GLU A 47 3.51 -7.27 15.03
CA GLU A 47 4.65 -7.22 15.93
C GLU A 47 4.42 -6.28 17.12
N MET A 48 3.87 -5.09 16.87
CA MET A 48 3.51 -4.13 17.91
C MET A 48 2.52 -4.74 18.93
N ARG A 49 1.50 -5.46 18.43
CA ARG A 49 0.47 -6.10 19.27
C ARG A 49 0.98 -7.26 20.12
N LYS A 50 2.22 -7.73 19.94
CA LYS A 50 2.82 -8.74 20.83
C LYS A 50 3.08 -8.22 22.24
N LYS A 51 3.05 -6.91 22.45
CA LYS A 51 3.19 -6.25 23.76
C LYS A 51 1.98 -5.33 24.01
N PRO A 52 1.67 -5.02 25.28
CA PRO A 52 0.66 -4.00 25.58
C PRO A 52 1.01 -2.69 24.88
N LEU A 53 0.04 -2.10 24.19
CA LEU A 53 0.20 -0.82 23.49
C LEU A 53 -0.26 0.31 24.40
N GLU A 54 0.55 1.37 24.45
CA GLU A 54 0.19 2.63 25.08
C GLU A 54 -0.09 3.64 23.96
N PHE A 55 -1.27 4.25 24.01
CA PHE A 55 -1.70 5.27 23.05
C PHE A 55 -1.77 6.61 23.78
N LYS A 56 -1.39 7.68 23.08
CA LYS A 56 -1.55 9.05 23.56
C LYS A 56 -2.74 9.70 22.88
N GLY A 57 -3.38 10.64 23.56
CA GLY A 57 -4.36 11.51 22.93
C GLY A 57 -3.71 12.33 21.81
N LEU A 58 -4.46 12.66 20.76
CA LEU A 58 -3.92 13.52 19.69
C LEU A 58 -3.46 14.88 20.26
N ASP A 59 -4.22 15.46 21.18
CA ASP A 59 -3.88 16.72 21.84
C ASP A 59 -2.55 16.61 22.62
N GLU A 60 -2.38 15.53 23.40
CA GLU A 60 -1.13 15.25 24.14
C GLU A 60 0.07 15.10 23.18
N PHE A 61 -0.13 14.42 22.05
CA PHE A 61 0.90 14.31 21.02
C PHE A 61 1.26 15.66 20.42
N LEU A 62 0.28 16.51 20.09
CA LEU A 62 0.50 17.82 19.49
C LEU A 62 1.18 18.81 20.46
N GLU A 63 0.92 18.69 21.76
CA GLU A 63 1.61 19.47 22.80
C GLU A 63 3.10 19.08 22.90
N GLU A 64 3.41 17.78 22.84
CA GLU A 64 4.80 17.28 22.82
C GLU A 64 5.52 17.60 21.49
N TYR A 65 4.76 17.59 20.40
CA TYR A 65 5.26 17.76 19.04
C TYR A 65 4.80 19.11 18.48
N SER A 66 5.33 20.21 19.02
CA SER A 66 5.24 21.52 18.37
C SER A 66 6.12 21.49 17.11
N PRO A 67 5.57 21.49 15.89
CA PRO A 67 6.37 21.50 14.68
C PRO A 67 7.03 22.87 14.60
N GLY A 68 8.32 22.95 14.95
CA GLY A 68 9.14 24.13 14.71
C GLY A 68 9.58 24.22 13.24
N VAL A 69 8.71 23.86 12.30
CA VAL A 69 8.96 23.86 10.85
C VAL A 69 8.06 24.85 10.14
#